data_AF-A0A127EPZ6-F1
#
_entry.id   AF-A0A127EPZ6-F1
#
_cell.length_a   1.000
_cell.length_b   1.000
_cell.length_c   1.000
_cell.angle_alpha   90.00
_cell.angle_beta   90.00
_cell.angle_gamma   90.00
#
_symmetry.space_group_name_H-M   'P 1'
#
loop_
_entity.id
_entity.type
_entity.pdbx_description
1 polymer ?
#
loop_
_entity_poly.entity_id
_entity_poly.type
_entity_poly.pdbx_seq_one_letter_code
_entity_poly.pdbx_strand_id
1 'polypeptide(L)'
;MSACCSSGARQTHADSDIVTRSVMTCPHCGTSKPEEMPRDACQIVYLCTGCGATLRPTAGDCCVFCSYGSVPCPPIQADRLT
;
A
#
# COMPACT_ATOMS: atom_id res chain seq x y z
N MET A 1 -43.91 -10.25 21.61
CA MET A 1 -42.64 -10.72 22.21
C MET A 1 -41.81 -11.34 21.08
N SER A 2 -40.61 -10.80 20.84
CA SER A 2 -39.50 -11.40 20.08
C SER A 2 -39.72 -11.68 18.56
N ALA A 3 -38.79 -11.40 17.64
CA ALA A 3 -37.37 -11.14 17.74
C ALA A 3 -36.85 -10.21 16.61
N CYS A 4 -35.84 -9.41 16.95
CA CYS A 4 -35.04 -8.54 16.09
C CYS A 4 -33.99 -9.31 15.27
N CYS A 5 -33.69 -8.72 14.10
CA CYS A 5 -32.39 -8.67 13.41
C CYS A 5 -31.75 -9.98 12.92
N SER A 6 -31.85 -10.23 11.61
CA SER A 6 -30.93 -11.11 10.88
C SER A 6 -30.42 -10.39 9.64
N SER A 7 -29.10 -10.22 9.57
CA SER A 7 -28.24 -10.25 8.38
C SER A 7 -27.24 -9.09 8.34
N GLY A 8 -25.96 -9.43 8.45
CA GLY A 8 -24.86 -8.56 8.03
C GLY A 8 -23.72 -8.51 9.02
N ALA A 9 -23.08 -9.64 9.30
CA ALA A 9 -21.76 -9.67 9.92
C ALA A 9 -20.81 -8.75 9.12
N ARG A 10 -20.42 -7.62 9.71
CA ARG A 10 -19.31 -6.79 9.22
C ARG A 10 -18.03 -7.59 9.44
N GLN A 11 -17.56 -8.27 8.41
CA GLN A 11 -16.32 -9.03 8.44
C GLN A 11 -15.15 -8.05 8.33
N THR A 12 -14.51 -7.70 9.45
CA THR A 12 -13.15 -7.16 9.45
C THR A 12 -12.20 -8.34 9.24
N HIS A 13 -11.82 -8.61 7.99
CA HIS A 13 -10.81 -9.62 7.67
C HIS A 13 -9.47 -9.17 8.26
N ALA A 14 -8.87 -10.07 9.05
CA ALA A 14 -7.67 -9.86 9.83
C ALA A 14 -6.43 -9.86 8.94
N ASP A 15 -6.09 -8.68 8.46
CA ASP A 15 -4.78 -8.26 7.97
C ASP A 15 -3.89 -7.95 9.19
N SER A 16 -3.39 -8.99 9.87
CA SER A 16 -2.59 -8.80 11.09
C SER A 16 -1.08 -8.74 10.86
N ASP A 17 -0.59 -9.17 9.68
CA ASP A 17 0.85 -9.20 9.35
C ASP A 17 1.23 -8.37 8.10
N ILE A 18 0.27 -7.77 7.40
CA ILE A 18 0.60 -6.91 6.25
C ILE A 18 0.88 -5.50 6.74
N VAL A 19 2.08 -5.02 6.41
CA VAL A 19 2.51 -3.68 6.74
C VAL A 19 1.94 -2.71 5.70
N THR A 20 1.10 -1.77 6.13
CA THR A 20 0.50 -0.75 5.26
C THR A 20 1.24 0.58 5.26
N ARG A 21 2.34 0.71 6.01
CA ARG A 21 3.16 1.92 6.00
C ARG A 21 4.49 1.64 5.32
N SER A 22 4.81 2.42 4.29
CA SER A 22 6.07 2.31 3.57
C SER A 22 6.69 3.70 3.41
N VAL A 23 8.00 3.79 3.63
CA VAL A 23 8.72 5.05 3.42
C VAL A 23 9.03 5.17 1.94
N MET A 24 8.37 6.10 1.27
CA MET A 24 8.59 6.44 -0.13
C MET A 24 9.82 7.32 -0.26
N THR A 25 10.82 6.84 -1.00
CA THR A 25 12.08 7.57 -1.24
C THR A 25 12.14 8.03 -2.69
N CYS A 26 12.22 9.34 -2.92
CA CYS A 26 12.33 9.90 -4.26
C CYS A 26 13.76 9.75 -4.80
N PRO A 27 13.97 9.08 -5.95
CA PRO A 27 15.30 8.91 -6.53
C PRO A 27 15.89 10.20 -7.11
N HIS A 28 15.07 11.22 -7.35
CA HIS A 28 15.51 12.49 -7.95
C HIS A 28 16.06 13.49 -6.92
N CYS A 29 15.49 13.53 -5.71
CA CYS A 29 15.85 14.54 -4.70
C CYS A 29 16.16 13.96 -3.30
N GLY A 30 16.03 12.64 -3.12
CA GLY A 30 16.30 11.96 -1.85
C GLY A 30 15.22 12.17 -0.78
N THR A 31 14.15 12.91 -1.05
CA THR A 31 13.04 13.11 -0.10
C THR A 31 12.42 11.76 0.25
N SER A 32 12.39 11.48 1.55
CA SER A 32 11.79 10.27 2.11
C SER A 32 10.58 10.66 2.94
N LYS A 33 9.43 10.02 2.70
CA LYS A 33 8.19 10.31 3.42
C LYS A 33 7.43 9.03 3.73
N PRO A 34 6.96 8.83 4.98
CA PRO A 34 6.06 7.72 5.27
C PRO A 34 4.73 7.96 4.55
N GLU A 35 4.30 6.98 3.76
CA GLU A 35 3.03 6.97 3.04
C GLU A 35 2.24 5.71 3.42
N GLU A 36 0.92 5.83 3.38
CA GLU A 36 0.02 4.71 3.61
C GLU A 36 -0.26 3.99 2.28
N MET A 37 0.01 2.69 2.25
CA MET A 37 -0.26 1.80 1.13
C MET A 37 -1.71 1.32 1.20
N PRO A 38 -2.53 1.59 0.17
CA PRO A 38 -3.86 1.00 0.08
C PRO A 38 -3.74 -0.53 -0.02
N ARG A 39 -4.53 -1.25 0.79
CA ARG A 39 -4.57 -2.73 0.82
C ARG A 39 -5.25 -3.32 -0.40
N ASP A 40 -6.14 -2.55 -1.02
CA ASP A 40 -7.10 -2.94 -2.05
C ASP A 40 -6.79 -2.33 -3.43
N ALA A 41 -5.68 -1.60 -3.58
CA ALA A 41 -5.31 -0.96 -4.85
C ALA A 41 -3.80 -0.82 -5.05
N CYS A 42 -3.34 -0.89 -6.30
CA CYS A 42 -1.96 -0.58 -6.68
C CYS A 42 -1.80 0.90 -7.02
N GLN A 43 -0.90 1.60 -6.33
CA GLN A 43 -0.55 2.98 -6.66
C GLN A 43 0.55 3.02 -7.74
N ILE A 44 0.18 3.34 -8.98
CA ILE A 44 1.12 3.38 -10.13
C ILE A 44 1.73 4.77 -10.38
N VAL A 45 1.29 5.79 -9.64
CA VAL A 45 1.79 7.16 -9.75
C VAL A 45 1.94 7.75 -8.35
N TYR A 46 3.10 8.37 -8.10
CA TYR A 46 3.36 9.12 -6.87
C TYR A 46 3.94 10.49 -7.22
N LEU A 47 3.34 11.55 -6.68
CA LEU A 47 3.87 12.90 -6.79
C LEU A 47 4.81 13.15 -5.61
N CYS A 48 6.10 13.35 -5.88
CA CYS A 48 7.07 13.64 -4.84
C CYS A 48 6.75 14.97 -4.15
N THR A 49 6.60 14.95 -2.83
CA THR A 49 6.33 16.17 -2.04
C THR A 49 7.53 17.09 -1.89
N GLY A 50 8.74 16.64 -2.24
CA GLY A 50 9.97 17.43 -2.15
C GLY A 50 10.26 18.23 -3.42
N CYS A 51 10.26 17.57 -4.58
CA CYS A 51 10.61 18.21 -5.86
C CYS A 51 9.45 18.30 -6.87
N GLY A 52 8.28 17.72 -6.57
CA GLY A 52 7.15 17.70 -7.50
C GLY A 52 7.31 16.74 -8.68
N ALA A 53 8.36 15.90 -8.71
CA ALA A 53 8.52 14.89 -9.74
C ALA A 53 7.42 13.83 -9.65
N THR A 54 6.91 13.40 -10.81
CA THR A 54 5.95 12.29 -10.90
C THR A 54 6.72 10.98 -11.08
N LEU A 55 6.67 10.12 -10.06
CA LEU A 55 7.30 8.80 -10.08
C LEU A 55 6.34 7.75 -10.64
N ARG A 56 6.88 6.84 -11.45
CA ARG A 56 6.21 5.65 -11.99
C ARG A 56 7.06 4.42 -11.66
N PRO A 57 6.46 3.22 -11.52
CA PRO A 57 7.20 2.00 -11.19
C PRO A 57 8.32 1.73 -12.19
N THR A 58 9.42 1.18 -11.70
CA THR A 58 10.50 0.65 -12.54
C THR A 58 10.04 -0.63 -13.25
N ALA A 59 10.70 -0.94 -14.38
CA ALA A 59 10.39 -2.14 -15.14
C ALA A 59 10.57 -3.39 -14.27
N GLY A 60 9.51 -4.20 -14.15
CA GLY A 60 9.48 -5.40 -13.32
C GLY A 60 8.71 -5.26 -12.01
N ASP A 61 8.31 -4.05 -11.60
CA ASP A 61 7.58 -3.81 -10.35
C ASP A 61 6.07 -3.60 -10.53
N CYS A 62 5.29 -4.02 -9.52
CA CYS A 62 3.83 -3.89 -9.49
C CYS A 62 3.36 -2.42 -9.43
N CYS A 63 4.07 -1.57 -8.66
CA CYS A 63 3.60 -0.25 -8.24
C CYS A 63 4.76 0.58 -7.66
N VAL A 64 4.51 1.87 -7.36
CA VAL A 64 5.55 2.80 -6.89
C VAL A 64 6.18 2.39 -5.57
N PHE A 65 5.46 1.66 -4.72
CA PHE A 65 5.98 1.14 -3.46
C PHE A 65 6.97 -0.01 -3.63
N CYS A 66 6.79 -0.87 -4.64
CA CYS A 66 7.79 -1.91 -4.92
C CYS A 66 9.09 -1.33 -5.49
N SER A 67 8.99 -0.24 -6.24
CA SER A 67 10.16 0.41 -6.84
C SER A 67 10.91 1.33 -5.88
N TYR A 68 10.18 2.08 -5.04
CA TYR A 68 10.75 3.20 -4.27
C TYR A 68 10.39 3.18 -2.77
N GLY A 69 9.56 2.22 -2.34
CA GLY A 69 9.16 2.07 -0.96
C GLY A 69 10.16 1.24 -0.14
N SER A 70 10.19 1.48 1.17
CA SER A 70 10.98 0.65 2.10
C SER A 70 10.41 -0.75 2.31
N VAL A 71 9.11 -0.92 2.08
CA VAL A 71 8.36 -2.17 2.20
C VAL A 71 7.54 -2.37 0.91
N PRO A 72 7.50 -3.59 0.32
CA PRO A 72 6.80 -3.87 -0.94
C PRO A 72 5.28 -3.75 -0.84
N CYS A 73 4.60 -3.74 -1.99
CA CYS A 73 3.14 -3.60 -2.09
C CYS A 73 2.39 -4.73 -1.34
N PRO A 74 1.22 -4.45 -0.71
CA PRO A 74 0.46 -5.44 0.09
C PRO A 74 0.24 -6.79 -0.60
N PRO A 75 -0.10 -6.87 -1.90
CA PRO A 75 -0.25 -8.16 -2.59
C PRO A 75 1.05 -9.01 -2.60
N ILE A 76 2.22 -8.38 -2.70
CA ILE A 76 3.52 -9.07 -2.68
C ILE A 76 3.89 -9.52 -1.27
N GLN A 77 3.46 -8.79 -0.24
CA GLN A 77 3.64 -9.23 1.14
C GLN A 77 2.77 -10.47 1.43
N ALA A 78 1.51 -10.46 0.98
CA ALA A 78 0.60 -11.57 1.14
C ALA A 78 1.09 -12.85 0.43
N ASP A 79 1.65 -12.72 -0.78
CA ASP A 79 2.22 -13.83 -1.54
C ASP A 79 3.40 -14.52 -0.82
N ARG A 80 4.16 -13.80 0.02
CA ARG A 80 5.27 -14.36 0.79
C ARG A 80 4.84 -15.13 2.04
N LEU A 81 3.57 -15.01 2.44
CA LEU A 81 3.01 -15.65 3.63
C LEU A 81 2.25 -16.94 3.29
N THR A 82 2.11 -17.27 2.00
CA THR A 82 1.52 -18.53 1.52
C THR A 82 2.59 -19.55 1.14
#